data_AF-A0A1F5RMU6-F1
#
_entry.id   AF-A0A1F5RMU6-F1
#
_cell.length_a   1.000
_cell.length_b   1.000
_cell.length_c   1.000
_cell.angle_alpha   90.00
_cell.angle_beta   90.00
_cell.angle_gamma   90.00
#
_symmetry.space_group_name_H-M   'P 1'
#
loop_
_entity.id
_entity.type
_entity.pdbx_description
1 polymer ?
#
loop_
_entity_poly.entity_id
_entity_poly.type
_entity_poly.pdbx_seq_one_letter_code
_entity_poly.pdbx_strand_id
1 'polypeptide(L)' 'MPRIKGMPGPYRFFFTSFDCNEPPHVHVERENATCKFWLEPVGLARSHGFGARELSKMRRIIVAHRATILEAWHEHCG' A
#
# COMPACT_ATOMS: atom_id res chain seq x y z
N MET A 1 -4.14 -1.13 -13.63
CA MET A 1 -3.65 -0.79 -12.28
C MET A 1 -2.17 -0.40 -12.35
N PRO A 2 -1.85 0.89 -12.21
CA PRO A 2 -0.46 1.33 -12.17
C PRO A 2 0.24 0.81 -10.92
N ARG A 3 1.46 0.28 -11.09
CA ARG A 3 2.34 -0.12 -9.99
C ARG A 3 3.15 1.10 -9.55
N ILE A 4 3.24 1.34 -8.24
CA ILE A 4 4.16 2.35 -7.71
C ILE A 4 5.58 1.85 -7.98
N LYS A 5 6.34 2.57 -8.81
CA LYS A 5 7.73 2.23 -9.16
C LYS A 5 8.65 2.60 -7.98
N GLY A 6 9.78 1.90 -7.85
CA GLY A 6 10.82 2.23 -6.86
C GLY A 6 10.64 1.62 -5.46
N MET A 7 9.63 0.75 -5.26
CA MET A 7 9.45 0.08 -3.98
C MET A 7 10.39 -1.13 -3.84
N PRO A 8 11.06 -1.29 -2.68
CA PRO A 8 12.00 -2.39 -2.46
C PRO A 8 11.29 -3.73 -2.17
N GLY A 9 11.84 -4.81 -2.71
CA GLY A 9 11.42 -6.19 -2.42
C GLY A 9 10.40 -6.78 -3.41
N PRO A 10 9.86 -7.97 -3.11
CA PRO A 10 8.97 -8.72 -4.00
C PRO A 10 7.50 -8.25 -3.94
N TYR A 11 7.25 -7.09 -3.35
CA TYR A 11 5.90 -6.61 -3.05
C TYR A 11 5.42 -5.68 -4.17
N ARG A 12 4.19 -5.89 -4.63
CA ARG A 12 3.54 -5.04 -5.62
C ARG A 12 2.63 -4.05 -4.90
N PHE A 13 2.99 -2.77 -4.94
CA PHE A 13 2.17 -1.67 -4.42
C PHE A 13 1.33 -1.07 -5.53
N PHE A 14 0.03 -0.89 -5.30
CA PHE A 14 -0.90 -0.36 -6.30
C PHE A 14 -2.12 0.31 -5.64
N PHE A 15 -2.85 1.05 -6.47
CA PHE A 15 -4.11 1.70 -6.13
C PHE A 15 -5.24 1.18 -7.01
N THR A 16 -6.45 1.20 -6.47
CA THR A 16 -7.67 0.81 -7.16
C THR A 16 -8.56 2.04 -7.29
N SER A 17 -8.91 2.44 -8.51
CA SER A 17 -9.72 3.64 -8.72
C SER A 17 -11.12 3.55 -8.12
N PHE A 18 -11.63 2.32 -7.94
CA PHE A 18 -12.91 2.07 -7.26
C PHE A 18 -12.90 2.48 -5.78
N ASP A 19 -11.72 2.45 -5.15
CA ASP A 19 -11.57 2.75 -3.73
C ASP A 19 -11.20 4.23 -3.47
N CYS A 20 -11.22 5.10 -4.50
CA CYS A 20 -10.86 6.52 -4.35
C CYS A 20 -11.81 7.33 -3.44
N ASN A 21 -13.00 6.79 -3.14
CA ASN A 21 -13.91 7.38 -2.14
C ASN A 21 -13.50 7.10 -0.69
N GLU A 22 -12.53 6.20 -0.45
CA GLU A 22 -12.01 5.94 0.88
C GLU A 22 -10.81 6.85 1.20
N PRO A 23 -10.44 6.98 2.50
CA PRO A 23 -9.22 7.69 2.89
C PRO A 23 -7.97 7.16 2.17
N PRO A 24 -6.88 7.96 2.08
CA PRO A 24 -5.67 7.55 1.38
C PRO A 24 -5.11 6.21 1.87
N HIS A 25 -4.97 5.26 0.94
CA HIS A 25 -4.49 3.92 1.23
C HIS A 25 -3.71 3.30 0.08
N VAL A 26 -2.99 2.22 0.37
CA VAL A 26 -2.25 1.45 -0.61
C VAL A 26 -2.54 -0.03 -0.46
N HIS A 27 -2.73 -0.70 -1.59
CA HIS A 27 -2.81 -2.16 -1.65
C HIS A 27 -1.43 -2.75 -1.94
N VAL A 28 -1.11 -3.84 -1.28
CA VAL A 28 0.15 -4.58 -1.41
C VAL A 28 -0.17 -6.03 -1.71
N GLU A 29 0.36 -6.53 -2.82
CA GLU A 29 0.18 -7.91 -3.28
C GLU A 29 1.53 -8.62 -3.39
N ARG A 30 1.55 -9.91 -3.04
CA ARG A 30 2.67 -10.83 -3.30
C ARG A 30 2.10 -12.24 -3.44
N GLU A 31 2.30 -12.86 -4.61
CA GLU A 31 1.82 -14.22 -4.91
C GLU A 31 0.32 -14.36 -4.59
N ASN A 32 -0.06 -15.21 -3.62
CA ASN A 32 -1.44 -15.41 -3.18
C ASN A 32 -1.83 -14.57 -1.95
N ALA A 33 -0.98 -13.63 -1.54
CA ALA A 33 -1.19 -12.79 -0.37
C ALA A 33 -1.45 -11.32 -0.76
N THR A 34 -2.39 -10.70 -0.08
CA THR A 34 -2.82 -9.31 -0.31
C THR A 34 -3.09 -8.59 0.99
N CYS A 35 -2.71 -7.32 1.07
CA CYS A 35 -3.07 -6.47 2.21
C CYS A 35 -3.31 -5.03 1.77
N LYS A 36 -4.00 -4.29 2.63
CA LYS A 36 -4.36 -2.89 2.48
C LYS A 36 -3.86 -2.13 3.69
N PHE A 37 -3.18 -1.02 3.45
CA PHE A 37 -2.68 -0.11 4.48
C PHE A 37 -3.25 1.29 4.28
N TRP A 38 -3.75 1.90 5.35
CA TRP A 38 -4.02 3.33 5.40
C TRP A 38 -2.71 4.11 5.39
N LEU A 39 -2.72 5.31 4.83
CA LEU A 39 -1.58 6.24 4.84
C LEU A 39 -1.74 7.33 5.91
N GLU A 40 -2.97 7.52 6.42
CA GLU A 40 -3.36 8.58 7.36
C GLU A 40 -4.33 8.08 8.45
N PRO A 41 -3.82 7.67 9.63
CA PRO A 41 -2.43 7.34 9.96
C PRO A 41 -1.97 6.01 9.32
N VAL A 42 -0.66 5.77 9.24
CA VAL A 42 -0.15 4.51 8.65
C VAL A 42 -0.49 3.30 9.52
N GLY A 43 -1.49 2.54 9.07
CA GLY A 43 -2.08 1.43 9.80
C GLY A 43 -2.58 0.32 8.87
N LEU A 44 -2.59 -0.91 9.37
CA LEU A 44 -3.10 -2.05 8.62
C LEU A 44 -4.64 -1.99 8.59
N ALA A 45 -5.22 -1.96 7.39
CA ALA A 45 -6.68 -1.99 7.21
C ALA A 45 -7.19 -3.42 7.06
N ARG A 46 -6.51 -4.22 6.23
CA ARG A 46 -6.85 -5.62 5.97
C ARG A 46 -5.61 -6.37 5.54
N SER A 47 -5.47 -7.63 5.94
CA SER A 47 -4.42 -8.53 5.46
C SER A 47 -4.97 -9.92 5.21
N HIS A 48 -4.53 -10.55 4.14
CA HIS A 48 -4.81 -11.93 3.79
C HIS A 48 -3.52 -12.61 3.31
N GLY A 49 -3.22 -13.80 3.83
CA GLY A 49 -2.03 -14.58 3.45
C GLY A 49 -0.67 -14.06 3.97
N PHE A 50 -0.60 -12.87 4.57
CA PHE A 50 0.65 -12.32 5.11
C PHE A 50 0.82 -12.61 6.61
N GLY A 51 2.04 -13.00 7.00
CA GLY A 51 2.42 -13.14 8.41
C GLY A 51 2.75 -11.79 9.07
N ALA A 52 2.65 -11.72 10.41
CA ALA A 52 2.88 -10.50 11.18
C ALA A 52 4.28 -9.85 10.95
N ARG A 53 5.31 -10.68 10.72
CA ARG A 53 6.67 -10.20 10.40
C ARG A 53 6.72 -9.49 9.05
N GLU A 54 6.04 -10.02 8.05
CA GLU A 54 5.97 -9.40 6.71
C GLU A 54 5.16 -8.11 6.73
N LEU A 55 4.01 -8.11 7.42
CA LEU A 55 3.20 -6.91 7.61
C LEU A 55 4.00 -5.79 8.29
N SER A 56 4.81 -6.14 9.29
CA SER A 56 5.71 -5.19 9.95
C SER A 56 6.77 -4.64 8.99
N LYS A 57 7.32 -5.48 8.10
CA LYS A 57 8.29 -5.06 7.07
C LYS A 57 7.65 -4.14 6.04
N MET A 58 6.47 -4.47 5.54
CA MET A 58 5.71 -3.62 4.60
C MET A 58 5.36 -2.29 5.23
N ARG A 59 4.91 -2.29 6.50
CA ARG A 59 4.63 -1.05 7.23
C ARG A 59 5.86 -0.15 7.27
N ARG A 60 7.06 -0.68 7.54
CA ARG A 60 8.30 0.11 7.52
C ARG A 60 8.60 0.69 6.14
N ILE A 61 8.40 -0.07 5.08
CA ILE A 61 8.58 0.39 3.69
C ILE A 61 7.58 1.51 3.38
N ILE A 62 6.30 1.31 3.70
CA ILE A 62 5.25 2.30 3.48
C ILE A 62 5.52 3.58 4.25
N VAL A 63 5.96 3.49 5.52
CA VAL A 63 6.33 4.67 6.30
C VAL A 63 7.51 5.40 5.67
N ALA A 64 8.55 4.68 5.25
CA ALA A 64 9.74 5.28 4.63
C ALA A 64 9.44 5.98 3.30
N HIS A 65 8.48 5.47 2.53
CA HIS A 65 8.07 6.03 1.24
C HIS A 65 6.70 6.72 1.29
N ARG A 66 6.21 7.09 2.48
CA ARG A 66 4.84 7.58 2.68
C ARG A 66 4.53 8.78 1.81
N ALA A 67 5.44 9.76 1.75
CA ALA A 67 5.26 10.97 0.96
C ALA A 67 5.00 10.64 -0.52
N THR A 68 5.88 9.84 -1.14
CA THR A 68 5.74 9.42 -2.54
C THR A 68 4.47 8.62 -2.80
N ILE A 69 4.07 7.75 -1.87
CA ILE A 69 2.82 6.98 -2.00
C ILE A 69 1.62 7.91 -1.91
N LEU A 70 1.64 8.89 -1.01
CA LEU A 70 0.55 9.85 -0.83
C LEU A 70 0.42 10.78 -2.05
N GLU A 71 1.54 11.27 -2.59
CA GLU A 71 1.57 12.03 -3.84
C GLU A 71 0.96 11.22 -4.99
N ALA A 72 1.40 9.97 -5.18
CA ALA A 72 0.85 9.10 -6.21
C ALA A 72 -0.63 8.74 -5.98
N TRP A 73 -1.09 8.70 -4.73
CA TRP A 73 -2.51 8.56 -4.40
C TRP A 73 -3.30 9.79 -4.85
N HIS A 74 -2.83 11.00 -4.55
CA HIS A 74 -3.46 12.25 -4.99
C HIS A 74 -3.45 12.41 -6.50
N GLU A 75 -2.39 11.99 -7.19
CA GLU A 75 -2.37 11.97 -8.67
C GLU A 75 -3.38 10.98 -9.27
N HIS A 76 -3.71 9.90 -8.54
CA HIS A 76 -4.60 8.85 -9.02
C HIS A 76 -6.08 9.06 -8.65
N CYS A 77 -6.33 9.57 -7.44
CA CYS A 77 -7.66 9.69 -6.83
C CYS A 77 -8.07 11.14 -6.53
N GLY A 78 -7.17 12.12 -6.72
CA GLY A 78 -7.47 13.54 -6.57
C GLY A 78 -8.08 14.17 -7.82
#